data_AF-A0A171AJ63-F1
#
_entry.id   AF-A0A171AJ63-F1
#
_cell.length_a   1.000
_cell.length_b   1.000
_cell.length_c   1.000
_cell.angle_alpha   90.00
_cell.angle_beta   90.00
_cell.angle_gamma   90.00
#
_symmetry.space_group_name_H-M   'P 1'
#
loop_
_entity.id
_entity.type
_entity.pdbx_description
1 polymer ?
#
loop_
_entity_poly.entity_id
_entity_poly.type
_entity_poly.pdbx_seq_one_letter_code
_entity_poly.pdbx_strand_id
1 'polypeptide(L)'
;KMLLSRDLQDQPLLWTRTLNWICHAVIKYKSHVDSNFLMECGKNASSHSDDIVKNAGLALIGTVHLQVQNTFASSTSQVPTAEEPAKENVGKSKKNVQPPATSVVEKDKEPSEDKPRSDLGTQITDQLLSELADKSWKVRSEAVTKLHQMIKDAKPITANLGELPPVLAARISDSNSKIAVASIQLVETLAEAMGPQCKQHTRTLLPALIKLIGDPKIWIRSAVITCLNTWYETGGYKEFFEGEIMADALRTGSPSLRAEVWNFLALKLPDVTPRSVPKDELMACLPTLYANI
;
A
#
# COMPACT_ATOMS: atom_id res chain seq x y z
N LYS A 1 -6.31 -4.58 30.54
CA LYS A 1 -7.18 -4.30 31.71
C LYS A 1 -8.43 -3.48 31.35
N MET A 2 -8.35 -2.34 30.64
CA MET A 2 -9.56 -1.61 30.20
C MET A 2 -10.44 -2.38 29.18
N LEU A 3 -9.87 -3.27 28.37
CA LEU A 3 -10.65 -4.05 27.38
C LEU A 3 -11.59 -5.10 27.99
N LEU A 4 -11.41 -5.40 29.28
CA LEU A 4 -12.20 -6.36 30.04
C LEU A 4 -13.03 -5.66 31.14
N SER A 5 -13.10 -4.33 31.15
CA SER A 5 -13.95 -3.63 32.12
C SER A 5 -15.42 -3.85 31.79
N ARG A 6 -16.24 -4.11 32.82
CA ARG A 6 -17.69 -4.27 32.68
C ARG A 6 -18.33 -3.09 31.96
N ASP A 7 -17.90 -1.87 32.27
CA ASP A 7 -18.40 -0.64 31.65
C ASP A 7 -18.27 -0.60 30.12
N LEU A 8 -17.28 -1.32 29.56
CA LEU A 8 -17.08 -1.40 28.11
C LEU A 8 -17.91 -2.53 27.49
N GLN A 9 -18.09 -3.64 28.21
CA GLN A 9 -18.89 -4.79 27.79
C GLN A 9 -20.38 -4.44 27.70
N ASP A 10 -20.85 -3.57 28.59
CA ASP A 10 -22.24 -3.07 28.59
C ASP A 10 -22.54 -2.10 27.44
N GLN A 11 -21.54 -1.73 26.62
CA GLN A 11 -21.69 -0.87 25.44
C GLN A 11 -21.23 -1.56 24.14
N PRO A 12 -22.11 -2.35 23.49
CA PRO A 12 -21.77 -3.18 22.34
C PRO A 12 -21.08 -2.43 21.18
N LEU A 13 -21.56 -1.23 20.86
CA LEU A 13 -20.99 -0.41 19.78
C LEU A 13 -19.60 0.13 20.12
N LEU A 14 -19.39 0.59 21.35
CA LEU A 14 -18.10 1.11 21.80
C LEU A 14 -17.07 -0.01 21.88
N TRP A 15 -17.48 -1.18 22.38
CA TRP A 15 -16.64 -2.36 22.44
C TRP A 15 -16.24 -2.85 21.05
N THR A 16 -17.19 -2.95 20.12
CA THR A 16 -16.95 -3.28 18.70
C THR A 16 -15.92 -2.34 18.07
N ARG A 17 -16.09 -1.02 18.23
CA ARG A 17 -15.15 -0.03 17.69
C ARG A 17 -13.75 -0.19 18.29
N THR A 18 -13.68 -0.49 19.59
CA THR A 18 -12.43 -0.72 20.29
C THR A 18 -11.72 -1.98 19.78
N LEU A 19 -12.45 -3.09 19.59
CA LEU A 19 -11.92 -4.34 19.03
C LEU A 19 -11.40 -4.15 17.60
N ASN A 20 -12.15 -3.44 16.76
CA ASN A 20 -11.72 -3.13 15.40
C ASN A 20 -10.48 -2.23 15.38
N TRP A 21 -10.42 -1.21 16.25
CA TRP A 21 -9.23 -0.36 16.37
C TRP A 21 -7.99 -1.18 16.75
N ILE A 22 -8.13 -2.15 17.66
CA ILE A 22 -7.04 -3.07 18.03
C ILE A 22 -6.61 -3.92 16.84
N CYS A 23 -7.55 -4.47 16.06
CA CYS A 23 -7.19 -5.23 14.85
C CYS A 23 -6.29 -4.40 13.91
N HIS A 24 -6.66 -3.13 13.67
CA HIS A 24 -5.86 -2.22 12.86
C HIS A 24 -4.50 -1.93 13.49
N ALA A 25 -4.44 -1.72 14.80
CA ALA A 25 -3.18 -1.47 15.51
C ALA A 25 -2.24 -2.69 15.44
N VAL A 26 -2.77 -3.89 15.62
CA VAL A 26 -2.01 -5.15 15.53
C VAL A 26 -1.42 -5.34 14.13
N ILE A 27 -2.19 -5.08 13.08
CA ILE A 27 -1.73 -5.17 11.69
C ILE A 27 -0.66 -4.11 11.39
N LYS A 28 -0.90 -2.86 11.81
CA LYS A 28 -0.07 -1.71 11.45
C LYS A 28 1.27 -1.68 12.16
N TYR A 29 1.29 -1.99 13.46
CA TYR A 29 2.48 -1.77 14.28
C TYR A 29 3.36 -3.02 14.45
N LYS A 30 2.89 -4.21 14.04
CA LYS A 30 3.61 -5.52 14.06
C LYS A 30 4.46 -5.75 15.32
N SER A 31 4.09 -5.14 16.44
CA SER A 31 4.90 -5.13 17.66
C SER A 31 4.58 -6.34 18.52
N HIS A 32 5.40 -6.60 19.54
CA HIS A 32 5.17 -7.62 20.57
C HIS A 32 3.92 -7.29 21.40
N VAL A 33 2.74 -7.43 20.81
CA VAL A 33 1.47 -7.34 21.51
C VAL A 33 1.24 -8.68 22.20
N ASP A 34 0.81 -8.63 23.46
CA ASP A 34 0.49 -9.83 24.25
C ASP A 34 -0.65 -10.61 23.56
N SER A 35 -0.24 -11.60 22.77
CA SER A 35 -1.12 -12.39 21.91
C SER A 35 -2.07 -13.23 22.76
N ASN A 36 -1.66 -13.63 23.96
CA ASN A 36 -2.51 -14.39 24.88
C ASN A 36 -3.63 -13.51 25.42
N PHE A 37 -3.30 -12.29 25.84
CA PHE A 37 -4.28 -11.32 26.33
C PHE A 37 -5.30 -10.92 25.23
N LEU A 38 -4.85 -10.72 23.99
CA LEU A 38 -5.76 -10.41 22.88
C LEU A 38 -6.66 -11.59 22.49
N MET A 39 -6.13 -12.82 22.52
CA MET A 39 -6.92 -14.03 22.29
C MET A 39 -7.99 -14.22 23.36
N GLU A 40 -7.69 -13.91 24.62
CA GLU A 40 -8.68 -13.92 25.71
C GLU A 40 -9.76 -12.85 25.50
N CYS A 41 -9.38 -11.63 25.13
CA CYS A 41 -10.33 -10.57 24.80
C CYS A 41 -11.24 -10.95 23.62
N GLY A 42 -10.69 -11.54 22.57
CA GLY A 42 -11.44 -12.01 21.41
C GLY A 42 -12.43 -13.13 21.74
N LYS A 43 -12.02 -14.11 22.56
CA LYS A 43 -12.88 -15.21 23.02
C LYS A 43 -14.05 -14.73 23.91
N ASN A 44 -13.79 -13.73 24.75
CA ASN A 44 -14.81 -13.12 25.57
C ASN A 44 -15.84 -12.38 24.69
N ALA A 45 -15.37 -11.60 23.71
CA ALA A 45 -16.24 -10.92 22.75
C ALA A 45 -17.03 -11.88 21.83
N SER A 46 -16.44 -13.02 21.41
CA SER A 46 -17.13 -14.03 20.60
C SER A 46 -18.25 -14.76 21.35
N SER A 47 -18.24 -14.69 22.68
CA SER A 47 -19.26 -15.31 23.55
C SER A 47 -20.38 -14.32 23.94
N HIS A 48 -20.29 -13.06 23.48
CA HIS A 48 -21.31 -12.04 23.75
C HIS A 48 -22.63 -12.36 23.04
N SER A 49 -23.77 -11.84 23.52
CA SER A 49 -25.09 -12.08 22.91
C SER A 49 -25.25 -11.40 21.55
N ASP A 50 -24.74 -10.17 21.40
CA ASP A 50 -24.82 -9.37 20.17
C ASP A 50 -23.88 -9.85 19.06
N ASP A 51 -24.44 -10.08 17.88
CA ASP A 51 -23.70 -10.58 16.70
C ASP A 51 -22.61 -9.61 16.22
N ILE A 52 -22.79 -8.30 16.42
CA ILE A 52 -21.81 -7.27 16.03
C ILE A 52 -20.53 -7.42 16.87
N VAL A 53 -20.70 -7.67 18.18
CA VAL A 53 -19.58 -7.89 19.11
C VAL A 53 -18.93 -9.25 18.85
N LYS A 54 -19.73 -10.29 18.57
CA LYS A 54 -19.21 -11.61 18.21
C LYS A 54 -18.29 -11.55 16.99
N ASN A 55 -18.76 -10.90 15.93
CA ASN A 55 -18.03 -10.75 14.68
C ASN A 55 -16.73 -9.96 14.86
N ALA A 56 -16.75 -8.89 15.66
CA ALA A 56 -15.54 -8.13 15.99
C ALA A 56 -14.54 -8.94 16.85
N GLY A 57 -15.04 -9.79 17.76
CA GLY A 57 -14.21 -10.73 18.52
C GLY A 57 -13.52 -11.78 17.64
N LEU A 58 -14.26 -12.38 16.70
CA LEU A 58 -13.72 -13.33 15.72
C LEU A 58 -12.67 -12.68 14.80
N ALA A 59 -12.91 -11.44 14.36
CA ALA A 59 -11.95 -10.68 13.55
C ALA A 59 -10.63 -10.44 14.31
N LEU A 60 -10.70 -10.13 15.60
CA LEU A 60 -9.50 -9.97 16.45
C LEU A 60 -8.73 -11.28 16.59
N ILE A 61 -9.42 -12.40 16.85
CA ILE A 61 -8.80 -13.73 16.93
C ILE A 61 -8.08 -14.07 15.61
N GLY A 62 -8.75 -13.88 14.48
CA GLY A 62 -8.16 -14.14 13.16
C GLY A 62 -6.94 -13.26 12.90
N THR A 63 -6.99 -11.98 13.27
CA THR A 63 -5.88 -11.03 13.10
C THR A 63 -4.66 -11.43 13.92
N VAL A 64 -4.85 -11.86 15.18
CA VAL A 64 -3.76 -12.33 16.04
C VAL A 64 -3.18 -13.66 15.52
N HIS A 65 -4.02 -14.57 15.05
CA HIS A 65 -3.56 -15.85 14.50
C HIS A 65 -2.72 -15.69 13.23
N LEU A 66 -3.14 -14.80 12.32
CA LEU A 66 -2.40 -14.48 11.10
C LEU A 66 -1.04 -13.83 11.39
N GLN A 67 -0.95 -13.01 12.44
CA GLN A 67 0.34 -12.46 12.89
C GLN A 67 1.26 -13.57 13.39
N VAL A 68 0.78 -14.46 14.26
CA VAL A 68 1.57 -15.58 14.79
C VAL A 68 2.08 -16.49 13.66
N GLN A 69 1.23 -16.83 12.68
CA GLN A 69 1.64 -17.65 11.53
C GLN A 69 2.68 -16.96 10.63
N ASN A 70 2.55 -15.64 10.41
CA ASN A 70 3.56 -14.89 9.67
C ASN A 70 4.90 -14.80 10.41
N THR A 71 4.88 -14.75 11.75
CA THR A 71 6.10 -14.81 12.56
C THR A 71 6.78 -16.17 12.43
N PHE A 72 6.03 -17.28 12.45
CA PHE A 72 6.60 -18.62 12.24
C PHE A 72 7.14 -18.83 10.82
N ALA A 73 6.50 -18.28 9.79
CA ALA A 73 7.02 -18.33 8.41
C ALA A 73 8.33 -17.55 8.25
N SER A 74 8.56 -16.51 9.06
CA SER A 74 9.83 -15.78 9.10
C SER A 74 10.93 -16.45 9.93
N SER A 75 10.60 -17.47 10.74
CA SER A 75 11.54 -18.07 11.71
C SER A 75 12.01 -19.49 11.37
N THR A 76 11.65 -20.09 10.23
CA THR A 76 12.14 -21.43 9.80
C THR A 76 13.23 -21.42 8.73
N SER A 77 13.92 -20.30 8.51
CA SER A 77 15.14 -20.28 7.68
C SER A 77 16.36 -19.83 8.47
N GLN A 78 16.76 -20.57 9.51
CA GLN A 78 18.15 -20.59 9.96
C GLN A 78 18.56 -22.00 10.45
N VAL A 79 19.63 -22.51 9.85
CA VAL A 79 20.40 -23.71 10.19
C VAL A 79 21.08 -23.49 11.56
N PRO A 80 21.26 -24.52 12.42
CA PRO A 80 21.74 -24.32 13.79
C PRO A 80 23.27 -24.19 13.85
N THR A 81 23.79 -23.26 14.64
CA THR A 81 25.16 -23.33 15.17
C THR A 81 25.19 -22.71 16.58
N ALA A 82 26.04 -23.30 17.42
CA ALA A 82 25.90 -23.42 18.86
C ALA A 82 26.49 -22.27 19.71
N GLU A 83 26.05 -22.29 20.97
CA GLU A 83 26.72 -21.92 22.23
C GLU A 83 26.82 -20.43 22.71
N GLU A 84 26.36 -20.30 23.96
CA GLU A 84 26.27 -19.20 24.96
C GLU A 84 27.64 -18.71 25.51
N PRO A 85 27.74 -17.80 26.54
CA PRO A 85 26.81 -16.78 27.06
C PRO A 85 27.44 -15.40 27.47
N ALA A 86 26.54 -14.43 27.73
CA ALA A 86 26.55 -13.38 28.78
C ALA A 86 27.67 -12.32 28.89
N LYS A 87 27.27 -11.03 28.93
CA LYS A 87 27.17 -10.24 30.20
C LYS A 87 26.64 -8.82 30.01
N GLU A 88 25.61 -8.54 30.81
CA GLU A 88 25.16 -7.30 31.45
C GLU A 88 26.18 -6.17 31.59
N ASN A 89 25.76 -4.92 31.34
CA ASN A 89 26.00 -3.87 32.33
C ASN A 89 25.02 -2.68 32.25
N VAL A 90 24.66 -2.25 33.46
CA VAL A 90 23.66 -1.26 33.85
C VAL A 90 24.27 0.14 33.94
N GLY A 91 23.51 1.20 33.64
CA GLY A 91 23.91 2.58 33.91
C GLY A 91 22.77 3.60 33.86
N LYS A 92 22.15 3.85 35.03
CA LYS A 92 21.08 4.84 35.29
C LYS A 92 21.61 6.29 35.24
N SER A 93 20.80 7.25 34.77
CA SER A 93 20.17 8.28 35.64
C SER A 93 19.45 9.41 34.89
N LYS A 94 18.45 9.95 35.59
CA LYS A 94 17.34 10.83 35.19
C LYS A 94 17.59 12.31 35.49
N LYS A 95 16.66 13.16 34.98
CA LYS A 95 16.13 14.49 35.44
C LYS A 95 16.53 15.69 34.55
N ASN A 96 15.68 16.69 34.21
CA ASN A 96 14.25 17.01 34.44
C ASN A 96 13.86 18.27 33.58
N VAL A 97 12.58 18.40 33.15
CA VAL A 97 11.72 19.62 32.94
C VAL A 97 12.19 20.71 31.92
N GLN A 98 11.57 21.05 30.75
CA GLN A 98 10.20 21.38 30.22
C GLN A 98 9.96 22.92 30.04
N PRO A 99 9.09 23.42 29.10
CA PRO A 99 9.16 23.68 27.63
C PRO A 99 9.17 25.23 27.36
N PRO A 100 8.70 25.87 26.24
CA PRO A 100 8.31 25.45 24.88
C PRO A 100 8.97 26.27 23.72
N ALA A 101 8.83 25.81 22.47
CA ALA A 101 8.60 26.59 21.22
C ALA A 101 9.28 25.98 19.98
N THR A 102 8.43 25.55 19.04
CA THR A 102 8.57 25.55 17.57
C THR A 102 9.97 25.54 16.95
N SER A 103 10.36 24.41 16.37
CA SER A 103 11.10 24.37 15.11
C SER A 103 10.83 23.07 14.37
N VAL A 104 10.56 23.23 13.08
CA VAL A 104 10.37 22.19 12.06
C VAL A 104 11.69 21.44 11.94
N VAL A 105 11.69 20.11 12.07
CA VAL A 105 12.89 19.30 11.79
C VAL A 105 12.53 18.20 10.80
N GLU A 106 13.11 18.38 9.61
CA GLU A 106 13.21 17.44 8.52
C GLU A 106 13.84 16.12 9.02
N LYS A 107 13.29 14.99 8.58
CA LYS A 107 13.89 13.68 8.85
C LYS A 107 15.14 13.52 7.98
N ASP A 108 16.31 13.74 8.56
CA ASP A 108 17.57 13.20 8.04
C ASP A 108 17.52 11.67 8.13
N LYS A 109 17.44 11.01 6.96
CA LYS A 109 17.84 9.61 6.81
C LYS A 109 19.37 9.58 6.75
N GLU A 110 19.97 8.72 7.56
CA GLU A 110 21.40 8.36 7.46
C GLU A 110 21.78 8.00 6.02
N PRO A 111 23.03 8.30 5.60
CA PRO A 111 23.45 8.20 4.21
C PRO A 111 23.58 6.74 3.79
N SER A 112 22.56 6.24 3.09
CA SER A 112 22.73 5.05 2.25
C SER A 112 23.75 5.37 1.17
N GLU A 113 24.79 4.53 1.04
CA GLU A 113 25.77 4.57 -0.05
C GLU A 113 25.09 4.95 -1.38
N ASP A 114 25.43 6.13 -1.91
CA ASP A 114 24.77 6.71 -3.07
C ASP A 114 25.31 6.04 -4.34
N LYS A 115 24.84 4.82 -4.62
CA LYS A 115 25.05 4.17 -5.90
C LYS A 115 24.47 5.09 -6.98
N PRO A 116 25.24 5.48 -8.01
CA PRO A 116 24.76 6.39 -9.03
C PRO A 116 23.51 5.81 -9.69
N ARG A 117 22.49 6.66 -9.86
CA ARG A 117 21.23 6.27 -10.51
C ARG A 117 21.52 5.85 -11.95
N SER A 118 21.12 4.64 -12.32
CA SER A 118 21.25 4.13 -13.68
C SER A 118 20.25 4.80 -14.61
N ASP A 119 20.68 5.27 -15.78
CA ASP A 119 19.78 5.70 -16.84
C ASP A 119 19.36 4.48 -17.67
N LEU A 120 18.06 4.21 -17.72
CA LEU A 120 17.48 3.12 -18.51
C LEU A 120 17.05 3.58 -19.91
N GLY A 121 17.02 4.88 -20.20
CA GLY A 121 16.52 5.40 -21.48
C GLY A 121 17.23 4.81 -22.70
N THR A 122 18.54 4.51 -22.59
CA THR A 122 19.32 3.86 -23.66
C THR A 122 19.23 2.34 -23.68
N GLN A 123 18.79 1.72 -22.57
CA GLN A 123 18.64 0.27 -22.44
C GLN A 123 17.24 -0.21 -22.86
N ILE A 124 16.25 0.68 -22.81
CA ILE A 124 14.92 0.47 -23.37
C ILE A 124 15.02 0.66 -24.88
N THR A 125 15.30 -0.44 -25.58
CA THR A 125 15.44 -0.43 -27.04
C THR A 125 14.08 -0.47 -27.75
N ASP A 126 14.03 0.03 -28.99
CA ASP A 126 12.84 -0.11 -29.85
C ASP A 126 12.40 -1.57 -30.03
N GLN A 127 13.38 -2.49 -30.02
CA GLN A 127 13.10 -3.92 -30.04
C GLN A 127 12.31 -4.36 -28.80
N LEU A 128 12.71 -3.95 -27.59
CA LEU A 128 11.99 -4.30 -26.37
C LEU A 128 10.57 -3.71 -26.37
N LEU A 129 10.41 -2.48 -26.86
CA LEU A 129 9.08 -1.86 -27.01
C LEU A 129 8.20 -2.64 -28.01
N SER A 130 8.78 -3.12 -29.11
CA SER A 130 8.08 -3.98 -30.08
C SER A 130 7.71 -5.34 -29.47
N GLU A 131 8.60 -5.95 -28.68
CA GLU A 131 8.34 -7.22 -27.99
C GLU A 131 7.20 -7.07 -26.97
N LEU A 132 7.16 -5.95 -26.23
CA LEU A 132 6.04 -5.62 -25.34
C LEU A 132 4.73 -5.43 -26.12
N ALA A 133 4.76 -4.85 -27.32
CA ALA A 133 3.59 -4.64 -28.16
C ALA A 133 3.20 -5.83 -29.05
N ASP A 134 3.90 -6.97 -28.95
CA ASP A 134 3.75 -8.09 -29.87
C ASP A 134 2.35 -8.73 -29.81
N LYS A 135 1.90 -9.30 -30.94
CA LYS A 135 0.61 -9.99 -31.03
C LYS A 135 0.57 -11.26 -30.17
N SER A 136 1.71 -11.94 -30.03
CA SER A 136 1.89 -13.14 -29.22
C SER A 136 2.00 -12.81 -27.74
N TRP A 137 1.04 -13.29 -26.95
CA TRP A 137 1.06 -13.10 -25.49
C TRP A 137 2.31 -13.69 -24.82
N LYS A 138 2.93 -14.72 -25.42
CA LYS A 138 4.17 -15.33 -24.90
C LYS A 138 5.35 -14.36 -25.00
N VAL A 139 5.52 -13.75 -26.18
CA VAL A 139 6.55 -12.73 -26.42
C VAL A 139 6.37 -11.56 -25.46
N ARG A 140 5.12 -11.09 -25.28
CA ARG A 140 4.81 -10.04 -24.31
C ARG A 140 5.16 -10.43 -22.88
N SER A 141 4.83 -11.65 -22.47
CA SER A 141 5.12 -12.15 -21.11
C SER A 141 6.62 -12.23 -20.84
N GLU A 142 7.40 -12.69 -21.82
CA GLU A 142 8.86 -12.74 -21.76
C GLU A 142 9.45 -11.32 -21.69
N ALA A 143 8.95 -10.40 -22.50
CA ALA A 143 9.38 -8.99 -22.50
C ALA A 143 9.10 -8.29 -21.16
N VAL A 144 7.92 -8.49 -20.57
CA VAL A 144 7.58 -7.95 -19.24
C VAL A 144 8.52 -8.53 -18.17
N THR A 145 8.82 -9.82 -18.22
CA THR A 145 9.73 -10.48 -17.27
C THR A 145 11.16 -9.94 -17.41
N LYS A 146 11.64 -9.81 -18.64
CA LYS A 146 12.96 -9.26 -18.97
C LYS A 146 13.11 -7.82 -18.49
N LEU A 147 12.11 -6.97 -18.74
CA LEU A 147 12.10 -5.58 -18.28
C LEU A 147 12.07 -5.49 -16.74
N HIS A 148 11.29 -6.36 -16.09
CA HIS A 148 11.25 -6.42 -14.64
C HIS A 148 12.62 -6.76 -14.04
N GLN A 149 13.32 -7.74 -14.61
CA GLN A 149 14.66 -8.10 -14.15
C GLN A 149 15.67 -6.96 -14.39
N MET A 150 15.62 -6.33 -15.56
CA MET A 150 16.47 -5.17 -15.88
C MET A 150 16.33 -4.03 -14.85
N ILE A 151 15.11 -3.69 -14.45
CA ILE A 151 14.86 -2.64 -13.46
C ILE A 151 15.39 -3.04 -12.07
N LYS A 152 15.22 -4.31 -11.68
CA LYS A 152 15.74 -4.83 -10.41
C LYS A 152 17.26 -4.76 -10.33
N ASP A 153 17.95 -5.11 -11.41
CA ASP A 153 19.42 -5.10 -11.47
C ASP A 153 19.98 -3.67 -11.50
N ALA A 154 19.25 -2.75 -12.14
CA ALA A 154 19.67 -1.36 -12.32
C ALA A 154 19.41 -0.46 -11.10
N LYS A 155 18.54 -0.84 -10.14
CA LYS A 155 18.12 -0.03 -8.98
C LYS A 155 19.34 0.55 -8.22
N PRO A 156 19.35 1.86 -7.89
CA PRO A 156 18.34 2.90 -8.19
C PRO A 156 18.43 3.43 -9.64
N ILE A 157 17.33 3.93 -10.20
CA ILE A 157 17.25 4.43 -11.59
C ILE A 157 16.82 5.91 -11.67
N THR A 158 17.10 6.55 -12.81
CA THR A 158 16.54 7.88 -13.14
C THR A 158 15.07 7.75 -13.56
N ALA A 159 14.34 8.86 -13.68
CA ALA A 159 12.98 8.85 -14.26
C ALA A 159 12.95 8.85 -15.80
N ASN A 160 14.11 8.76 -16.46
CA ASN A 160 14.15 8.66 -17.91
C ASN A 160 13.81 7.22 -18.35
N LEU A 161 12.58 7.06 -18.85
CA LEU A 161 12.07 5.77 -19.35
C LEU A 161 11.81 5.76 -20.86
N GLY A 162 12.16 6.85 -21.57
CA GLY A 162 11.84 7.02 -22.99
C GLY A 162 10.35 6.77 -23.29
N GLU A 163 10.08 5.98 -24.32
CA GLU A 163 8.73 5.64 -24.80
C GLU A 163 8.08 4.44 -24.07
N LEU A 164 8.68 3.96 -22.97
CA LEU A 164 8.12 2.86 -22.20
C LEU A 164 6.77 3.16 -21.54
N PRO A 165 6.51 4.34 -20.92
CA PRO A 165 5.30 4.54 -20.12
C PRO A 165 3.98 4.29 -20.87
N PRO A 166 3.78 4.76 -22.11
CA PRO A 166 2.56 4.44 -22.88
C PRO A 166 2.43 2.95 -23.20
N VAL A 167 3.54 2.29 -23.58
CA VAL A 167 3.56 0.85 -23.88
C VAL A 167 3.23 0.04 -22.63
N LEU A 168 3.81 0.41 -21.50
CA LEU A 168 3.56 -0.23 -20.20
C LEU A 168 2.11 -0.02 -19.75
N ALA A 169 1.53 1.17 -19.93
CA ALA A 169 0.12 1.41 -19.66
C ALA A 169 -0.80 0.44 -20.43
N ALA A 170 -0.46 0.16 -21.70
CA ALA A 170 -1.17 -0.82 -22.51
C ALA A 170 -0.95 -2.28 -22.03
N ARG A 171 0.11 -2.58 -21.26
CA ARG A 171 0.33 -3.91 -20.64
C ARG A 171 -0.36 -4.06 -19.30
N ILE A 172 -0.53 -2.98 -18.54
CA ILE A 172 -1.37 -2.97 -17.33
C ILE A 172 -2.79 -3.45 -17.69
N SER A 173 -3.35 -2.98 -18.81
CA SER A 173 -4.65 -3.42 -19.33
C SER A 173 -4.57 -4.56 -20.35
N ASP A 174 -3.59 -5.47 -20.26
CA ASP A 174 -3.45 -6.57 -21.21
C ASP A 174 -4.67 -7.51 -21.18
N SER A 175 -5.06 -8.00 -22.36
CA SER A 175 -6.04 -9.08 -22.55
C SER A 175 -5.76 -10.34 -21.70
N ASN A 176 -4.50 -10.65 -21.43
CA ASN A 176 -4.08 -11.73 -20.56
C ASN A 176 -3.88 -11.20 -19.14
N SER A 177 -4.77 -11.59 -18.22
CA SER A 177 -4.75 -11.11 -16.84
C SER A 177 -3.45 -11.42 -16.08
N LYS A 178 -2.72 -12.48 -16.44
CA LYS A 178 -1.43 -12.77 -15.81
C LYS A 178 -0.36 -11.76 -16.21
N ILE A 179 -0.37 -11.33 -17.49
CA ILE A 179 0.52 -10.28 -17.99
C ILE A 179 0.13 -8.92 -17.39
N ALA A 180 -1.18 -8.65 -17.28
CA ALA A 180 -1.69 -7.46 -16.61
C ALA A 180 -1.14 -7.35 -15.17
N VAL A 181 -1.28 -8.40 -14.36
CA VAL A 181 -0.77 -8.42 -12.98
C VAL A 181 0.76 -8.34 -12.92
N ALA A 182 1.48 -9.03 -13.81
CA ALA A 182 2.95 -8.91 -13.87
C ALA A 182 3.39 -7.48 -14.23
N SER A 183 2.61 -6.78 -15.06
CA SER A 183 2.85 -5.37 -15.43
C SER A 183 2.54 -4.41 -14.27
N ILE A 184 1.53 -4.70 -13.47
CA ILE A 184 1.24 -3.94 -12.24
C ILE A 184 2.40 -4.05 -11.25
N GLN A 185 2.91 -5.27 -11.02
CA GLN A 185 4.08 -5.52 -10.17
C GLN A 185 5.36 -4.86 -10.71
N LEU A 186 5.50 -4.80 -12.03
CA LEU A 186 6.57 -4.08 -12.70
C LEU A 186 6.49 -2.56 -12.40
N VAL A 187 5.31 -1.97 -12.48
CA VAL A 187 5.07 -0.56 -12.16
C VAL A 187 5.36 -0.26 -10.68
N GLU A 188 4.98 -1.16 -9.78
CA GLU A 188 5.35 -1.06 -8.35
C GLU A 188 6.87 -1.05 -8.16
N THR A 189 7.57 -2.00 -8.78
CA THR A 189 9.05 -2.09 -8.72
C THR A 189 9.71 -0.85 -9.31
N LEU A 190 9.14 -0.31 -10.38
CA LEU A 190 9.58 0.91 -11.04
C LEU A 190 9.45 2.14 -10.13
N ALA A 191 8.34 2.24 -9.38
CA ALA A 191 8.16 3.29 -8.38
C ALA A 191 9.26 3.25 -7.33
N GLU A 192 9.53 2.08 -6.77
CA GLU A 192 10.59 1.91 -5.77
C GLU A 192 11.99 2.20 -6.33
N ALA A 193 12.23 1.89 -7.60
CA ALA A 193 13.54 2.08 -8.23
C ALA A 193 13.82 3.55 -8.58
N MET A 194 12.80 4.30 -9.01
CA MET A 194 12.89 5.74 -9.29
C MET A 194 12.85 6.60 -8.02
N GLY A 195 12.18 6.11 -6.97
CA GLY A 195 11.84 6.91 -5.80
C GLY A 195 10.90 8.06 -6.17
N PRO A 196 11.00 9.24 -5.53
CA PRO A 196 10.10 10.37 -5.75
C PRO A 196 10.02 10.90 -7.19
N GLN A 197 10.96 10.53 -8.06
CA GLN A 197 10.89 10.92 -9.47
C GLN A 197 9.83 10.14 -10.25
N CYS A 198 9.26 9.06 -9.69
CA CYS A 198 8.21 8.29 -10.36
C CYS A 198 6.97 9.12 -10.69
N LYS A 199 6.74 10.20 -9.93
CA LYS A 199 5.64 11.15 -10.12
C LYS A 199 5.55 11.72 -11.55
N GLN A 200 6.66 11.77 -12.28
CA GLN A 200 6.70 12.21 -13.69
C GLN A 200 5.83 11.32 -14.61
N HIS A 201 5.63 10.05 -14.24
CA HIS A 201 4.90 9.06 -15.04
C HIS A 201 3.46 8.83 -14.56
N THR A 202 3.04 9.51 -13.48
CA THR A 202 1.71 9.32 -12.88
C THR A 202 0.60 9.55 -13.90
N ARG A 203 0.65 10.65 -14.66
CA ARG A 203 -0.39 10.99 -15.65
C ARG A 203 -0.57 9.92 -16.74
N THR A 204 0.49 9.19 -17.08
CA THR A 204 0.46 8.17 -18.12
C THR A 204 0.02 6.80 -17.59
N LEU A 205 0.50 6.42 -16.41
CA LEU A 205 0.30 5.07 -15.86
C LEU A 205 -0.93 4.97 -14.94
N LEU A 206 -1.23 6.02 -14.18
CA LEU A 206 -2.30 6.01 -13.18
C LEU A 206 -3.69 5.71 -13.76
N PRO A 207 -4.11 6.26 -14.91
CA PRO A 207 -5.43 5.95 -15.47
C PRO A 207 -5.63 4.45 -15.74
N ALA A 208 -4.58 3.76 -16.22
CA ALA A 208 -4.62 2.33 -16.48
C ALA A 208 -4.71 1.51 -15.17
N LEU A 209 -4.01 1.94 -14.11
CA LEU A 209 -4.11 1.31 -12.78
C LEU A 209 -5.50 1.53 -12.16
N ILE A 210 -5.99 2.78 -12.15
CA ILE A 210 -7.29 3.12 -11.56
C ILE A 210 -8.38 2.28 -12.20
N LYS A 211 -8.37 2.04 -13.51
CA LYS A 211 -9.37 1.19 -14.17
C LYS A 211 -9.46 -0.23 -13.57
N LEU A 212 -8.35 -0.78 -13.08
CA LEU A 212 -8.28 -2.15 -12.55
C LEU A 212 -8.70 -2.29 -11.10
N ILE A 213 -8.85 -1.20 -10.33
CA ILE A 213 -9.31 -1.32 -8.94
C ILE A 213 -10.74 -1.87 -8.87
N GLY A 214 -11.52 -1.70 -9.94
CA GLY A 214 -12.86 -2.28 -10.10
C GLY A 214 -12.90 -3.63 -10.82
N ASP A 215 -11.77 -4.32 -11.03
CA ASP A 215 -11.77 -5.62 -11.74
C ASP A 215 -12.56 -6.67 -10.94
N PRO A 216 -13.38 -7.53 -11.57
CA PRO A 216 -14.14 -8.55 -10.86
C PRO A 216 -13.27 -9.56 -10.09
N LYS A 217 -12.01 -9.77 -10.50
CA LYS A 217 -11.09 -10.73 -9.90
C LYS A 217 -10.31 -10.12 -8.74
N ILE A 218 -10.49 -10.70 -7.55
CA ILE A 218 -9.87 -10.24 -6.30
C ILE A 218 -8.35 -10.10 -6.43
N TRP A 219 -7.67 -11.10 -7.00
CA TRP A 219 -6.20 -11.10 -7.12
C TRP A 219 -5.66 -9.96 -7.99
N ILE A 220 -6.43 -9.47 -8.96
CA ILE A 220 -6.06 -8.28 -9.76
C ILE A 220 -6.24 -7.03 -8.91
N ARG A 221 -7.40 -6.90 -8.23
CA ARG A 221 -7.68 -5.77 -7.32
C ARG A 221 -6.62 -5.64 -6.23
N SER A 222 -6.24 -6.75 -5.59
CA SER A 222 -5.19 -6.76 -4.58
C SER A 222 -3.85 -6.27 -5.12
N ALA A 223 -3.44 -6.73 -6.31
CA ALA A 223 -2.19 -6.29 -6.93
C ALA A 223 -2.18 -4.79 -7.22
N VAL A 224 -3.27 -4.25 -7.78
CA VAL A 224 -3.32 -2.82 -8.12
C VAL A 224 -3.43 -1.92 -6.90
N ILE A 225 -4.16 -2.34 -5.85
CA ILE A 225 -4.24 -1.56 -4.60
C ILE A 225 -2.85 -1.46 -3.95
N THR A 226 -2.09 -2.56 -3.91
CA THR A 226 -0.70 -2.54 -3.42
C THR A 226 0.15 -1.58 -4.23
N CYS A 227 0.14 -1.71 -5.56
CA CYS A 227 0.90 -0.84 -6.46
C CYS A 227 0.54 0.64 -6.29
N LEU A 228 -0.76 0.98 -6.20
CA LEU A 228 -1.23 2.35 -5.99
C LEU A 228 -0.77 2.91 -4.65
N ASN A 229 -0.78 2.12 -3.58
CA ASN A 229 -0.26 2.55 -2.28
C ASN A 229 1.24 2.84 -2.34
N THR A 230 2.04 1.94 -2.92
CA THR A 230 3.48 2.14 -3.10
C THR A 230 3.77 3.38 -3.93
N TRP A 231 3.02 3.58 -5.04
CA TRP A 231 3.17 4.76 -5.90
C TRP A 231 2.78 6.05 -5.18
N TYR A 232 1.67 6.04 -4.44
CA TYR A 232 1.19 7.18 -3.66
C TYR A 232 2.17 7.60 -2.57
N GLU A 233 2.75 6.63 -1.85
CA GLU A 233 3.73 6.88 -0.79
C GLU A 233 5.09 7.35 -1.35
N THR A 234 5.46 6.85 -2.54
CA THR A 234 6.77 7.15 -3.14
C THR A 234 6.77 8.44 -3.95
N GLY A 235 5.80 8.61 -4.85
CA GLY A 235 5.72 9.73 -5.79
C GLY A 235 5.07 10.98 -5.22
N GLY A 236 4.21 10.81 -4.22
CA GLY A 236 3.38 11.87 -3.67
C GLY A 236 1.93 11.79 -4.13
N TYR A 237 1.07 12.47 -3.36
CA TYR A 237 -0.38 12.41 -3.54
C TYR A 237 -0.92 13.44 -4.53
N LYS A 238 -0.18 14.51 -4.84
CA LYS A 238 -0.70 15.64 -5.63
C LYS A 238 -0.99 15.22 -7.06
N GLU A 239 -0.11 14.39 -7.60
CA GLU A 239 -0.14 13.92 -8.98
C GLU A 239 -1.31 12.96 -9.25
N PHE A 240 -1.97 12.44 -8.20
CA PHE A 240 -3.22 11.68 -8.33
C PHE A 240 -4.44 12.58 -8.62
N PHE A 241 -4.32 13.87 -8.34
CA PHE A 241 -5.36 14.89 -8.50
C PHE A 241 -4.96 15.91 -9.57
N GLU A 242 -4.39 15.44 -10.68
CA GLU A 242 -4.06 16.26 -11.84
C GLU A 242 -4.78 15.75 -13.08
N GLY A 243 -5.41 16.65 -13.83
CA GLY A 243 -6.00 16.33 -15.13
C GLY A 243 -7.28 15.51 -15.02
N GLU A 244 -8.06 15.73 -13.96
CA GLU A 244 -9.38 15.11 -13.74
C GLU A 244 -9.37 13.57 -13.68
N ILE A 245 -8.21 12.92 -13.44
CA ILE A 245 -8.07 11.45 -13.48
C ILE A 245 -9.12 10.74 -12.60
N MET A 246 -9.33 11.23 -11.37
CA MET A 246 -10.30 10.66 -10.44
C MET A 246 -11.75 10.94 -10.88
N ALA A 247 -12.03 12.15 -11.36
CA ALA A 247 -13.35 12.52 -11.84
C ALA A 247 -13.74 11.72 -13.10
N ASP A 248 -12.80 11.50 -14.01
CA ASP A 248 -13.00 10.69 -15.22
C ASP A 248 -13.22 9.22 -14.89
N ALA A 249 -12.47 8.66 -13.94
CA ALA A 249 -12.70 7.31 -13.44
C ALA A 249 -14.09 7.17 -12.82
N LEU A 250 -14.55 8.18 -12.08
CA LEU A 250 -15.90 8.21 -11.50
C LEU A 250 -16.97 8.33 -12.58
N ARG A 251 -16.77 9.18 -13.59
CA ARG A 251 -17.74 9.41 -14.68
C ARG A 251 -17.91 8.18 -15.56
N THR A 252 -16.80 7.61 -16.03
CA THR A 252 -16.78 6.55 -17.05
C THR A 252 -16.72 5.13 -16.47
N GLY A 253 -16.37 4.99 -15.19
CA GLY A 253 -16.12 3.70 -14.56
C GLY A 253 -17.37 2.85 -14.32
N SER A 254 -17.13 1.54 -14.14
CA SER A 254 -18.17 0.60 -13.69
C SER A 254 -18.62 0.90 -12.25
N PRO A 255 -19.78 0.40 -11.80
CA PRO A 255 -20.23 0.58 -10.41
C PRO A 255 -19.19 0.12 -9.37
N SER A 256 -18.53 -1.02 -9.61
CA SER A 256 -17.45 -1.52 -8.74
C SER A 256 -16.24 -0.60 -8.74
N LEU A 257 -15.84 -0.08 -9.90
CA LEU A 257 -14.75 0.89 -10.00
C LEU A 257 -15.09 2.17 -9.23
N ARG A 258 -16.28 2.73 -9.43
CA ARG A 258 -16.73 3.94 -8.72
C ARG A 258 -16.72 3.76 -7.21
N ALA A 259 -17.22 2.64 -6.70
CA ALA A 259 -17.21 2.33 -5.28
C ALA A 259 -15.78 2.31 -4.71
N GLU A 260 -14.84 1.68 -5.41
CA GLU A 260 -13.44 1.60 -4.98
C GLU A 260 -12.70 2.93 -5.11
N VAL A 261 -13.00 3.76 -6.12
CA VAL A 261 -12.47 5.13 -6.19
C VAL A 261 -12.94 5.94 -4.99
N TRP A 262 -14.23 5.87 -4.65
CA TRP A 262 -14.75 6.56 -3.46
C TRP A 262 -14.12 6.04 -2.16
N ASN A 263 -13.91 4.73 -2.05
CA ASN A 263 -13.22 4.11 -0.92
C ASN A 263 -11.77 4.61 -0.80
N PHE A 264 -11.05 4.68 -1.93
CA PHE A 264 -9.70 5.23 -1.99
C PHE A 264 -9.66 6.69 -1.55
N LEU A 265 -10.55 7.53 -2.10
CA LEU A 265 -10.65 8.94 -1.75
C LEU A 265 -10.99 9.13 -0.26
N ALA A 266 -11.94 8.37 0.27
CA ALA A 266 -12.33 8.43 1.68
C ALA A 266 -11.17 8.03 2.61
N LEU A 267 -10.34 7.08 2.20
CA LEU A 267 -9.18 6.64 2.98
C LEU A 267 -8.00 7.60 2.89
N LYS A 268 -7.71 8.16 1.71
CA LYS A 268 -6.49 8.93 1.45
C LYS A 268 -6.64 10.43 1.69
N LEU A 269 -7.79 11.04 1.37
CA LEU A 269 -7.99 12.49 1.53
C LEU A 269 -7.80 13.00 2.96
N PRO A 270 -8.19 12.27 4.04
CA PRO A 270 -7.95 12.74 5.41
C PRO A 270 -6.47 12.91 5.77
N ASP A 271 -5.58 12.14 5.14
CA ASP A 271 -4.13 12.19 5.37
C ASP A 271 -3.43 13.25 4.50
N VAL A 272 -4.14 13.82 3.53
CA VAL A 272 -3.60 14.85 2.63
C VAL A 272 -3.55 16.19 3.34
N THR A 273 -2.45 16.93 3.15
CA THR A 273 -2.30 18.28 3.72
C THR A 273 -3.46 19.19 3.27
N PRO A 274 -4.15 19.90 4.18
CA PRO A 274 -5.24 20.78 3.79
C PRO A 274 -4.80 21.81 2.73
N ARG A 275 -5.67 22.07 1.75
CA ARG A 275 -5.46 23.02 0.64
C ARG A 275 -4.32 22.67 -0.33
N SER A 276 -3.81 21.44 -0.29
CA SER A 276 -2.76 20.99 -1.22
C SER A 276 -3.30 20.41 -2.53
N VAL A 277 -4.55 19.93 -2.53
CA VAL A 277 -5.26 19.41 -3.72
C VAL A 277 -6.04 20.55 -4.38
N PRO A 278 -5.97 20.71 -5.72
CA PRO A 278 -6.74 21.71 -6.43
C PRO A 278 -8.24 21.57 -6.15
N LYS A 279 -8.91 22.69 -5.88
CA LYS A 279 -10.35 22.69 -5.58
C LYS A 279 -11.15 22.15 -6.77
N ASP A 280 -10.77 22.52 -7.99
CA ASP A 280 -11.51 22.17 -9.20
C ASP A 280 -11.54 20.65 -9.43
N GLU A 281 -10.46 19.95 -9.11
CA GLU A 281 -10.34 18.48 -9.20
C GLU A 281 -11.32 17.76 -8.24
N LEU A 282 -11.43 18.26 -7.00
CA LEU A 282 -12.40 17.74 -6.04
C LEU A 282 -13.83 18.08 -6.44
N MET A 283 -14.06 19.30 -6.93
CA MET A 283 -15.36 19.74 -7.42
C MET A 283 -15.83 18.91 -8.61
N ALA A 284 -14.93 18.50 -9.50
CA ALA A 284 -15.24 17.65 -10.66
C ALA A 284 -15.76 16.26 -10.25
N CYS A 285 -15.40 15.77 -9.06
CA CYS A 285 -15.89 14.49 -8.52
C CYS A 285 -17.32 14.59 -7.96
N LEU A 286 -17.75 15.75 -7.48
CA LEU A 286 -19.02 15.93 -6.75
C LEU A 286 -20.29 15.65 -7.56
N PRO A 287 -20.42 16.04 -8.85
CA PRO A 287 -21.62 15.73 -9.62
C PRO A 287 -21.93 14.23 -9.66
N THR A 288 -20.90 13.39 -9.79
CA THR A 288 -21.05 11.94 -9.76
C THR A 288 -21.47 11.44 -8.39
N LEU A 289 -20.98 12.05 -7.31
CA LEU A 289 -21.43 11.71 -5.95
C LEU A 289 -22.91 12.03 -5.76
N TYR A 290 -23.32 13.25 -6.10
CA TYR A 290 -24.70 13.72 -5.94
C TYR A 290 -25.70 12.94 -6.80
N ALA A 291 -25.28 12.41 -7.94
CA ALA A 291 -26.14 11.58 -8.78
C ALA A 291 -26.45 10.18 -8.18
N ASN A 292 -25.72 9.75 -7.14
CA ASN A 292 -25.85 8.40 -6.55
C ASN A 292 -26.36 8.41 -5.09
N ILE A 293 -26.77 9.56 -4.57
CA ILE A 293 -27.43 9.72 -3.26
C ILE A 293 -28.87 10.17 -3.44
#